data_AF-A0A5A9F400-F1
#
_entry.id   AF-A0A5A9F400-F1
#
_cell.length_a   1.000
_cell.length_b   1.000
_cell.length_c   1.000
_cell.angle_alpha   90.00
_cell.angle_beta   90.00
_cell.angle_gamma   90.00
#
_symmetry.space_group_name_H-M   'P 1'
#
loop_
_entity.id
_entity.type
_entity.pdbx_description
1 polymer ?
#
loop_
_entity_poly.entity_id
_entity_poly.type
_entity_poly.pdbx_seq_one_letter_code
_entity_poly.pdbx_strand_id
1 'polypeptide(L)'
;MYRHVAGGVHHALPMALTALLLLGLIAVNPLMAVHIQGNDRAGLVTTGLEALADQGMWPLSLLVGVLVLGAPVVRVVGVIAVLLRLHGGRPPESPRSTARLFALTESLRPWAMLDVFLLGLLVGYSKLYGFANAELLTGGLALGGYVLAITAMDQGLDRRALWSAIDHVPADPSPPPQRWVACPVCQRVHGHDHEPPPHRCTRCGSRMHAREPDSLGRTAALVATSAILYVPANLLPVMTVVNFGQGDPSTILGGVGELAGSGMWPLALLVFVASIAVPLLKLGGLAWFVVAAWRGSAARLQGRTRLYRFIDAIGRWSNVDVFMIAILTALVQFGAVASVRADSGAIAFAAVVILTMLASHVFDPRVMWDRADGVRHD
;
A
#
# COMPACT_ATOMS: atom_id res chain seq x y z
N MET A 1 21.40 -14.57 -21.61
CA MET A 1 22.13 -13.30 -21.76
C MET A 1 21.61 -12.31 -20.70
N TYR A 2 21.90 -12.56 -19.42
CA TYR A 2 21.55 -11.66 -18.32
C TYR A 2 22.84 -11.02 -17.84
N ARG A 3 23.01 -9.71 -18.06
CA ARG A 3 24.15 -8.97 -17.50
C ARG A 3 23.99 -8.97 -15.99
N HIS A 4 24.90 -9.64 -15.28
CA HIS A 4 25.13 -9.36 -13.87
C HIS A 4 25.53 -7.89 -13.76
N VAL A 5 24.60 -7.04 -13.30
CA VAL A 5 24.93 -5.65 -12.97
C VAL A 5 25.67 -5.70 -11.65
N ALA A 6 26.99 -5.92 -11.73
CA ALA A 6 27.91 -5.88 -10.59
C ALA A 6 27.89 -4.52 -9.84
N GLY A 7 27.21 -3.50 -10.38
CA GLY A 7 26.99 -2.20 -9.73
C GLY A 7 25.75 -2.09 -8.83
N GLY A 8 24.85 -3.10 -8.78
CA GLY A 8 23.55 -2.95 -8.12
C GLY A 8 23.62 -2.58 -6.64
N VAL A 9 24.48 -3.26 -5.86
CA VAL A 9 24.63 -3.02 -4.41
C VAL A 9 25.27 -1.65 -4.14
N HIS A 10 26.25 -1.24 -4.94
CA HIS A 10 26.98 0.02 -4.77
C HIS A 10 26.14 1.25 -5.14
N HIS A 11 25.19 1.13 -6.07
CA HIS A 11 24.26 2.21 -6.40
C HIS A 11 23.01 2.23 -5.52
N ALA A 12 22.54 1.06 -5.05
CA ALA A 12 21.34 1.00 -4.22
C ALA A 12 21.56 1.53 -2.79
N LEU A 13 22.75 1.32 -2.20
CA LEU A 13 23.06 1.79 -0.85
C LEU A 13 22.95 3.33 -0.69
N PRO A 14 23.60 4.16 -1.53
CA PRO A 14 23.45 5.61 -1.41
C PRO A 14 22.02 6.07 -1.65
N MET A 15 21.27 5.43 -2.56
CA MET A 15 19.86 5.77 -2.78
C MET A 15 19.00 5.45 -1.56
N ALA A 16 19.25 4.31 -0.89
CA ALA A 16 18.58 3.94 0.34
C ALA A 16 18.91 4.91 1.50
N LEU A 17 20.17 5.33 1.63
CA LEU A 17 20.59 6.34 2.62
C LEU A 17 19.95 7.70 2.34
N THR A 18 19.89 8.13 1.08
CA THR A 18 19.18 9.36 0.67
C THR A 18 17.69 9.26 1.01
N ALA A 19 17.05 8.13 0.74
CA ALA A 19 15.65 7.90 1.11
C ALA A 19 15.44 7.97 2.63
N LEU A 20 16.37 7.42 3.44
CA LEU A 20 16.30 7.51 4.90
C LEU A 20 16.42 8.96 5.40
N LEU A 21 17.35 9.73 4.83
CA LEU A 21 17.54 11.14 5.17
C LEU A 21 16.31 11.97 4.79
N LEU A 22 15.74 11.76 3.60
CA LEU A 22 14.52 12.42 3.16
C LEU A 22 13.32 12.07 4.03
N LEU A 23 13.22 10.82 4.50
CA LEU A 23 12.19 10.41 5.45
C LEU A 23 12.34 11.16 6.78
N GLY A 24 13.57 11.32 7.28
CA GLY A 24 13.85 12.19 8.44
C GLY A 24 13.41 13.63 8.21
N LEU A 25 13.69 14.20 7.02
CA LEU A 25 13.24 15.55 6.66
C LEU A 25 11.72 15.67 6.62
N ILE A 26 11.01 14.68 6.07
CA ILE A 26 9.53 14.63 6.02
C ILE A 26 8.94 14.60 7.43
N ALA A 27 9.57 13.90 8.37
CA ALA A 27 9.07 13.78 9.75
C ALA A 27 9.21 15.07 10.56
N VAL A 28 10.22 15.90 10.28
CA VAL A 28 10.55 17.10 11.08
C VAL A 28 10.21 18.42 10.41
N ASN A 29 9.96 18.44 9.10
CA ASN A 29 9.60 19.66 8.37
C ASN A 29 8.11 19.64 7.98
N PRO A 30 7.47 20.80 7.95
CA PRO A 30 6.10 20.90 7.48
C PRO A 30 5.99 20.55 6.00
N LEU A 31 4.90 19.87 5.63
CA LEU A 31 4.62 19.46 4.26
C LEU A 31 4.08 20.62 3.44
N MET A 32 3.12 21.34 4.03
CA MET A 32 2.34 22.36 3.37
C MET A 32 1.94 23.42 4.40
N ALA A 33 1.89 24.67 3.97
CA ALA A 33 1.32 25.78 4.71
C ALA A 33 0.04 26.26 4.04
N VAL A 34 -0.92 26.70 4.84
CA VAL A 34 -2.17 27.30 4.39
C VAL A 34 -2.30 28.66 5.07
N HIS A 35 -2.48 29.71 4.27
CA HIS A 35 -2.63 31.09 4.74
C HIS A 35 -4.09 31.50 4.59
N ILE A 36 -4.76 31.79 5.71
CA ILE A 36 -6.14 32.30 5.73
C ILE A 36 -6.19 33.55 6.60
N GLN A 37 -6.50 34.70 5.99
CA GLN A 37 -6.79 35.97 6.66
C GLN A 37 -5.75 36.38 7.73
N GLY A 38 -4.46 36.20 7.43
CA GLY A 38 -3.35 36.60 8.31
C GLY A 38 -2.98 35.59 9.40
N ASN A 39 -3.55 34.37 9.38
CA ASN A 39 -3.13 33.26 10.21
C ASN A 39 -2.52 32.16 9.35
N ASP A 40 -1.31 31.74 9.70
CA ASP A 40 -0.52 30.79 8.93
C ASP A 40 -0.46 29.47 9.70
N ARG A 41 -0.92 28.39 9.07
CA ARG A 41 -0.85 27.04 9.63
C ARG A 41 -0.02 26.16 8.74
N ALA A 42 1.07 25.64 9.28
CA ALA A 42 1.90 24.65 8.62
C ALA A 42 1.66 23.28 9.26
N GLY A 43 1.41 22.25 8.44
CA GLY A 43 1.15 20.89 8.91
C GLY A 43 2.36 19.98 8.70
N LEU A 44 2.86 19.38 9.78
CA LEU A 44 3.75 18.24 9.71
C LEU A 44 2.92 16.97 9.53
N VAL A 45 3.56 15.87 9.09
CA VAL A 45 2.91 14.55 9.12
C VAL A 45 2.48 14.22 10.55
N THR A 46 3.35 14.44 11.53
CA THR A 46 3.15 14.11 12.95
C THR A 46 2.02 14.90 13.58
N THR A 47 1.94 16.21 13.33
CA THR A 47 0.84 17.05 13.85
C THR A 47 -0.50 16.64 13.26
N GLY A 48 -0.53 16.08 12.04
CA GLY A 48 -1.73 15.48 11.46
C GLY A 48 -2.15 14.19 12.15
N LEU A 49 -1.20 13.36 12.58
CA LEU A 49 -1.49 12.15 13.35
C LEU A 49 -2.05 12.51 14.74
N GLU A 50 -1.46 13.50 15.39
CA GLU A 50 -1.92 14.03 16.68
C GLU A 50 -3.33 14.63 16.55
N ALA A 51 -3.56 15.46 15.53
CA ALA A 51 -4.88 16.02 15.24
C ALA A 51 -5.98 14.96 15.06
N LEU A 52 -5.69 13.87 14.35
CA LEU A 52 -6.64 12.76 14.20
C LEU A 52 -6.88 12.05 15.53
N ALA A 53 -5.83 11.84 16.32
CA ALA A 53 -5.95 11.20 17.63
C ALA A 53 -6.80 12.06 18.60
N ASP A 54 -6.56 13.37 18.64
CA ASP A 54 -7.28 14.33 19.48
C ASP A 54 -8.76 14.43 19.11
N GLN A 55 -9.11 14.16 17.85
CA GLN A 55 -10.49 14.09 17.37
C GLN A 55 -11.18 12.76 17.70
N GLY A 56 -10.54 11.86 18.46
CA GLY A 56 -11.06 10.53 18.79
C GLY A 56 -10.86 9.50 17.67
N MET A 57 -10.21 9.87 16.57
CA MET A 57 -9.97 9.03 15.40
C MET A 57 -8.63 8.28 15.52
N TRP A 58 -8.35 7.75 16.71
CA TRP A 58 -7.11 7.02 17.00
C TRP A 58 -6.84 5.83 16.05
N PRO A 59 -7.83 5.05 15.56
CA PRO A 59 -7.55 3.96 14.63
C PRO A 59 -7.02 4.47 13.29
N LEU A 60 -7.55 5.62 12.84
CA LEU A 60 -7.15 6.27 11.59
C LEU A 60 -5.75 6.88 11.73
N SER A 61 -5.48 7.55 12.86
CA SER A 61 -4.15 8.06 13.20
C SER A 61 -3.10 6.94 13.21
N LEU A 62 -3.39 5.82 13.89
CA LEU A 62 -2.50 4.66 13.90
C LEU A 62 -2.27 4.10 12.50
N LEU A 63 -3.34 3.93 11.72
CA LEU A 63 -3.26 3.42 10.36
C LEU A 63 -2.36 4.31 9.49
N VAL A 64 -2.61 5.62 9.45
CA VAL A 64 -1.83 6.57 8.65
C VAL A 64 -0.39 6.61 9.14
N GLY A 65 -0.16 6.65 10.45
CA GLY A 65 1.19 6.64 11.03
C GLY A 65 1.99 5.39 10.66
N VAL A 66 1.36 4.22 10.68
CA VAL A 66 1.99 2.96 10.27
C VAL A 66 2.30 2.95 8.77
N LEU A 67 1.39 3.42 7.90
CA LEU A 67 1.58 3.35 6.44
C LEU A 67 2.51 4.44 5.89
N VAL A 68 2.53 5.62 6.51
CA VAL A 68 3.28 6.80 6.05
C VAL A 68 4.65 6.91 6.71
N LEU A 69 4.79 6.52 7.98
CA LEU A 69 6.08 6.57 8.69
C LEU A 69 6.62 5.18 9.00
N GLY A 70 5.84 4.33 9.68
CA GLY A 70 6.30 3.04 10.19
C GLY A 70 6.83 2.09 9.12
N ALA A 71 6.00 1.71 8.15
CA ALA A 71 6.33 0.75 7.10
C ALA A 71 7.48 1.26 6.20
N PRO A 72 7.50 2.52 5.74
CA PRO A 72 8.64 3.10 5.02
C PRO A 72 9.96 3.06 5.81
N VAL A 73 9.96 3.46 7.09
CA VAL A 73 11.17 3.41 7.93
C VAL A 73 11.70 1.99 8.05
N VAL A 74 10.85 1.04 8.45
CA VAL A 74 11.26 -0.35 8.64
C VAL A 74 11.76 -0.95 7.34
N ARG A 75 11.13 -0.63 6.20
CA ARG A 75 11.58 -1.07 4.88
C ARG A 75 12.95 -0.50 4.53
N VAL A 76 13.14 0.83 4.58
CA VAL A 76 14.38 1.48 4.15
C VAL A 76 15.55 1.08 5.05
N VAL A 77 15.35 1.09 6.38
CA VAL A 77 16.37 0.64 7.35
C VAL A 77 16.71 -0.84 7.13
N GLY A 78 15.71 -1.69 6.90
CA GLY A 78 15.94 -3.10 6.62
C GLY A 78 16.73 -3.33 5.33
N VAL A 79 16.45 -2.58 4.26
CA VAL A 79 17.21 -2.65 3.00
C VAL A 79 18.65 -2.18 3.22
N ILE A 80 18.87 -1.06 3.91
CA ILE A 80 20.22 -0.57 4.25
C ILE A 80 20.98 -1.65 5.03
N ALA A 81 20.36 -2.24 6.06
CA ALA A 81 20.99 -3.27 6.86
C ALA A 81 21.36 -4.53 6.03
N VAL A 82 20.52 -4.95 5.10
CA VAL A 82 20.83 -6.06 4.16
C VAL A 82 22.00 -5.68 3.24
N LEU A 83 21.97 -4.48 2.65
CA LEU A 83 23.02 -4.01 1.75
C LEU A 83 24.37 -3.86 2.47
N LEU A 84 24.38 -3.36 3.71
CA LEU A 84 25.58 -3.25 4.54
C LEU A 84 26.17 -4.62 4.87
N ARG A 85 25.33 -5.64 5.17
CA ARG A 85 25.79 -7.01 5.42
C ARG A 85 26.38 -7.70 4.19
N LEU A 86 25.96 -7.29 3.00
CA LEU A 86 26.48 -7.78 1.72
C LEU A 86 27.59 -6.86 1.16
N HIS A 87 27.89 -5.76 1.84
CA HIS A 87 28.87 -4.78 1.41
C HIS A 87 30.27 -5.38 1.52
N GLY A 88 30.95 -5.52 0.37
CA GLY A 88 32.27 -6.16 0.29
C GLY A 88 32.27 -7.59 -0.25
N GLY A 89 31.12 -8.10 -0.73
CA GLY A 89 31.04 -9.38 -1.46
C GLY A 89 31.27 -10.63 -0.61
N ARG A 90 31.40 -10.47 0.71
CA ARG A 90 31.52 -11.59 1.65
C ARG A 90 30.12 -12.18 1.91
N PRO A 91 29.99 -13.51 2.03
CA PRO A 91 28.75 -14.10 2.47
C PRO A 91 28.41 -13.59 3.89
N PRO A 92 27.13 -13.31 4.19
CA PRO A 92 26.75 -12.79 5.49
C PRO A 92 27.02 -13.82 6.59
N GLU A 93 27.48 -13.38 7.77
CA GLU A 93 27.74 -14.24 8.94
C GLU A 93 26.52 -15.05 9.37
N SER A 94 25.31 -14.51 9.17
CA SER A 94 24.04 -15.18 9.47
C SER A 94 23.07 -15.14 8.27
N PRO A 95 23.23 -16.04 7.28
CA PRO A 95 22.42 -16.07 6.05
C PRO A 95 20.92 -16.12 6.31
N ARG A 96 20.48 -16.92 7.28
CA ARG A 96 19.05 -17.07 7.64
C ARG A 96 18.45 -15.77 8.20
N SER A 97 19.20 -15.06 9.04
CA SER A 97 18.74 -13.79 9.64
C SER A 97 18.64 -12.69 8.58
N THR A 98 19.64 -12.60 7.70
CA THR A 98 19.62 -11.66 6.56
C THR A 98 18.49 -11.99 5.58
N ALA A 99 18.24 -13.28 5.33
CA ALA A 99 17.13 -13.71 4.48
C ALA A 99 15.75 -13.38 5.07
N ARG A 100 15.57 -13.54 6.38
CA ARG A 100 14.33 -13.14 7.08
C ARG A 100 14.14 -11.63 7.07
N LEU A 101 15.21 -10.86 7.28
CA LEU A 101 15.17 -9.40 7.22
C LEU A 101 14.75 -8.93 5.81
N PHE A 102 15.36 -9.49 4.76
CA PHE A 102 14.99 -9.12 3.39
C PHE A 102 13.58 -9.59 3.01
N ALA A 103 13.12 -10.74 3.53
CA ALA A 103 11.73 -11.18 3.41
C ALA A 103 10.75 -10.17 4.05
N LEU A 104 11.08 -9.67 5.24
CA LEU A 104 10.28 -8.65 5.92
C LEU A 104 10.21 -7.36 5.10
N THR A 105 11.35 -6.86 4.59
CA THR A 105 11.37 -5.64 3.78
C THR A 105 10.56 -5.77 2.50
N GLU A 106 10.57 -6.96 1.88
CA GLU A 106 9.75 -7.25 0.70
C GLU A 106 8.25 -7.33 1.04
N SER A 107 7.89 -7.87 2.19
CA SER A 107 6.49 -7.90 2.64
C SER A 107 5.93 -6.51 2.95
N LEU A 108 6.78 -5.57 3.39
CA LEU A 108 6.41 -4.18 3.69
C LEU A 108 6.35 -3.28 2.45
N ARG A 109 6.90 -3.72 1.31
CA ARG A 109 6.94 -2.92 0.07
C ARG A 109 5.57 -2.38 -0.36
N PRO A 110 4.48 -3.18 -0.39
CA PRO A 110 3.15 -2.69 -0.74
C PRO A 110 2.51 -1.75 0.29
N TRP A 111 3.00 -1.79 1.55
CA TRP A 111 2.46 -1.03 2.68
C TRP A 111 3.18 0.30 2.91
N ALA A 112 4.36 0.49 2.31
CA ALA A 112 5.09 1.76 2.34
C ALA A 112 4.47 2.74 1.33
N MET A 113 3.43 3.46 1.75
CA MET A 113 2.52 4.21 0.86
C MET A 113 2.85 5.71 0.73
N LEU A 114 4.09 6.13 0.97
CA LEU A 114 4.47 7.55 0.88
C LEU A 114 4.23 8.15 -0.52
N ASP A 115 4.28 7.35 -1.58
CA ASP A 115 3.96 7.78 -2.93
C ASP A 115 2.45 8.02 -3.14
N VAL A 116 1.60 7.19 -2.52
CA VAL A 116 0.15 7.41 -2.48
C VAL A 116 -0.20 8.61 -1.58
N PHE A 117 0.53 8.79 -0.48
CA PHE A 117 0.39 9.94 0.41
C PHE A 117 0.74 11.26 -0.31
N LEU A 118 1.78 11.29 -1.16
CA LEU A 118 2.08 12.43 -2.03
C LEU A 118 0.91 12.80 -2.95
N LEU A 119 0.23 11.80 -3.52
CA LEU A 119 -0.96 12.06 -4.34
C LEU A 119 -2.11 12.60 -3.49
N GLY A 120 -2.32 12.06 -2.29
CA GLY A 120 -3.29 12.59 -1.33
C GLY A 120 -3.01 14.05 -0.95
N LEU A 121 -1.74 14.41 -0.79
CA LEU A 121 -1.30 15.79 -0.57
C LEU A 121 -1.62 16.69 -1.77
N LEU A 122 -1.34 16.24 -3.00
CA LEU A 122 -1.64 17.00 -4.21
C LEU A 122 -3.15 17.19 -4.45
N VAL A 123 -3.96 16.17 -4.15
CA VAL A 123 -5.43 16.28 -4.22
C VAL A 123 -5.96 17.17 -3.09
N GLY A 124 -5.41 17.07 -1.89
CA GLY A 124 -5.74 17.98 -0.79
C GLY A 124 -5.38 19.43 -1.11
N TYR A 125 -4.23 19.66 -1.73
CA TYR A 125 -3.79 20.96 -2.24
C TYR A 125 -4.79 21.53 -3.25
N SER A 126 -5.23 20.73 -4.24
CA SER A 126 -6.20 21.20 -5.24
C SER A 126 -7.57 21.51 -4.65
N LYS A 127 -7.96 20.85 -3.55
CA LYS A 127 -9.21 21.14 -2.83
C LYS A 127 -9.16 22.46 -2.05
N LEU A 128 -7.97 22.87 -1.61
CA LEU A 128 -7.76 24.14 -0.92
C LEU A 128 -7.58 25.32 -1.90
N TYR A 129 -7.21 25.00 -3.14
CA TYR A 129 -7.04 25.97 -4.21
C TYR A 129 -8.39 26.67 -4.49
N GLY A 130 -8.46 27.96 -4.18
CA GLY A 130 -9.68 28.77 -4.27
C GLY A 130 -10.27 29.19 -2.92
N PHE A 131 -9.96 28.48 -1.83
CA PHE A 131 -10.36 28.87 -0.46
C PHE A 131 -9.22 29.50 0.34
N ALA A 132 -7.96 29.13 0.06
CA ALA A 132 -6.79 29.59 0.77
C ALA A 132 -5.53 29.57 -0.12
N ASN A 133 -4.53 30.38 0.23
CA ASN A 133 -3.20 30.30 -0.39
C ASN A 133 -2.41 29.17 0.26
N ALA A 134 -2.39 28.02 -0.41
CA ALA A 134 -1.60 26.87 -0.02
C ALA A 134 -0.21 26.91 -0.69
N GLU A 135 0.83 26.65 0.07
CA GLU A 135 2.21 26.59 -0.42
C GLU A 135 2.88 25.29 0.00
N LEU A 136 3.57 24.63 -0.94
CA LEU A 136 4.32 23.41 -0.67
C LEU A 136 5.66 23.78 -0.02
N LEU A 137 5.92 23.24 1.17
CA LEU A 137 7.12 23.54 1.94
C LEU A 137 8.21 22.48 1.74
N THR A 138 9.32 22.62 2.47
CA THR A 138 10.47 21.72 2.42
C THR A 138 10.08 20.26 2.63
N GLY A 139 9.15 19.95 3.54
CA GLY A 139 8.68 18.58 3.77
C GLY A 139 7.94 18.00 2.56
N GLY A 140 7.15 18.81 1.85
CA GLY A 140 6.45 18.40 0.63
C GLY A 140 7.41 18.14 -0.54
N LEU A 141 8.44 18.96 -0.69
CA LEU A 141 9.50 18.72 -1.66
C LEU A 141 10.36 17.48 -1.30
N ALA A 142 10.67 17.30 -0.01
CA ALA A 142 11.37 16.12 0.49
C ALA A 142 10.56 14.84 0.24
N LEU A 143 9.22 14.91 0.32
CA LEU A 143 8.32 13.81 -0.06
C LEU A 143 8.44 13.44 -1.53
N GLY A 144 8.46 14.43 -2.43
CA GLY A 144 8.73 14.20 -3.86
C GLY A 144 10.10 13.56 -4.10
N GLY A 145 11.14 14.10 -3.44
CA GLY A 145 12.48 13.53 -3.48
C GLY A 145 12.53 12.09 -2.97
N TYR A 146 11.80 11.77 -1.90
CA TYR A 146 11.74 10.43 -1.32
C TYR A 146 11.16 9.42 -2.33
N VAL A 147 10.07 9.79 -3.01
CA VAL A 147 9.44 8.95 -4.04
C VAL A 147 10.40 8.68 -5.19
N LEU A 148 11.19 9.68 -5.60
CA LEU A 148 12.23 9.49 -6.62
C LEU A 148 13.36 8.59 -6.11
N ALA A 149 13.86 8.82 -4.91
CA ALA A 149 14.94 8.04 -4.31
C ALA A 149 14.56 6.56 -4.12
N ILE A 150 13.35 6.27 -3.62
CA ILE A 150 12.88 4.89 -3.44
C ILE A 150 12.63 4.20 -4.79
N THR A 151 12.16 4.94 -5.80
CA THR A 151 11.98 4.41 -7.16
C THR A 151 13.32 4.07 -7.80
N ALA A 152 14.30 4.96 -7.68
CA ALA A 152 15.67 4.72 -8.15
C ALA A 152 16.33 3.54 -7.41
N MET A 153 16.13 3.45 -6.09
CA MET A 153 16.57 2.33 -5.28
C MET A 153 15.94 1.01 -5.77
N ASP A 154 14.62 0.96 -5.94
CA ASP A 154 13.90 -0.23 -6.41
C ASP A 154 14.32 -0.65 -7.84
N GLN A 155 14.66 0.30 -8.71
CA GLN A 155 15.19 0.02 -10.05
C GLN A 155 16.64 -0.48 -10.04
N GLY A 156 17.46 0.02 -9.10
CA GLY A 156 18.85 -0.42 -8.93
C GLY A 156 19.00 -1.75 -8.20
N LEU A 157 18.01 -2.14 -7.39
CA LEU A 157 17.99 -3.39 -6.64
C LEU A 157 17.53 -4.56 -7.52
N ASP A 158 18.47 -5.35 -8.06
CA ASP A 158 18.12 -6.68 -8.58
C ASP A 158 17.81 -7.61 -7.39
N ARG A 159 16.51 -7.77 -7.13
CA ARG A 159 15.97 -8.64 -6.08
C ARG A 159 16.50 -10.07 -6.19
N ARG A 160 16.66 -10.62 -7.40
CA ARG A 160 17.15 -11.99 -7.59
C ARG A 160 18.63 -12.07 -7.25
N ALA A 161 19.42 -11.09 -7.66
CA ALA A 161 20.85 -11.01 -7.35
C ALA A 161 21.12 -10.89 -5.84
N LEU A 162 20.38 -10.03 -5.14
CA LEU A 162 20.47 -9.92 -3.67
C LEU A 162 20.14 -11.24 -2.99
N TRP A 163 19.09 -11.87 -3.47
CA TRP A 163 18.70 -13.15 -2.97
C TRP A 163 19.81 -14.21 -3.19
N SER A 164 20.36 -14.35 -4.40
CA SER A 164 21.48 -15.27 -4.63
C SER A 164 22.72 -14.94 -3.79
N ALA A 165 23.00 -13.66 -3.53
CA ALA A 165 24.12 -13.23 -2.72
C ALA A 165 23.97 -13.63 -1.24
N ILE A 166 22.74 -13.61 -0.71
CA ILE A 166 22.45 -13.99 0.69
C ILE A 166 22.68 -15.49 0.94
N ASP A 167 22.43 -16.33 -0.06
CA ASP A 167 22.44 -17.79 0.10
C ASP A 167 23.04 -18.42 -1.16
N HIS A 168 24.35 -18.67 -1.10
CA HIS A 168 25.08 -19.39 -2.13
C HIS A 168 24.82 -20.88 -1.93
N VAL A 169 23.87 -21.41 -2.68
CA VAL A 169 23.59 -22.85 -2.69
C VAL A 169 24.57 -23.48 -3.68
N PRO A 170 25.42 -24.41 -3.25
CA PRO A 170 26.23 -25.20 -4.19
C PRO A 170 25.30 -25.92 -5.17
N ALA A 171 25.73 -26.06 -6.43
CA ALA A 171 25.00 -26.90 -7.37
C ALA A 171 24.88 -28.32 -6.79
N ASP A 172 23.64 -28.81 -6.67
CA ASP A 172 23.40 -30.17 -6.26
C ASP A 172 23.66 -31.09 -7.48
N PRO A 173 24.60 -32.05 -7.38
CA PRO A 173 24.89 -32.96 -8.48
C PRO A 173 23.80 -34.02 -8.69
N SER A 174 22.79 -34.10 -7.82
CA SER A 174 21.66 -35.01 -8.00
C SER A 174 20.86 -34.68 -9.27
N PRO A 175 20.21 -35.70 -9.89
CA PRO A 175 19.35 -35.46 -11.04
C PRO A 175 18.25 -34.46 -10.69
N PRO A 176 17.86 -33.58 -11.64
CA PRO A 176 16.86 -32.57 -11.37
C PRO A 176 15.53 -33.24 -10.99
N PRO A 177 14.90 -32.81 -9.89
CA PRO A 177 13.63 -33.38 -9.49
C PRO A 177 12.54 -33.15 -10.54
N GLN A 178 11.56 -34.03 -10.61
CA GLN A 178 10.41 -33.93 -11.51
C GLN A 178 9.33 -32.97 -10.99
N ARG A 179 9.22 -32.80 -9.68
CA ARG A 179 8.22 -31.94 -9.04
C ARG A 179 8.89 -30.77 -8.32
N TRP A 180 8.38 -29.57 -8.60
CA TRP A 180 8.94 -28.32 -8.11
C TRP A 180 7.88 -27.47 -7.43
N VAL A 181 8.28 -26.81 -6.34
CA VAL A 181 7.51 -25.75 -5.68
C VAL A 181 8.40 -24.52 -5.51
N ALA A 182 7.90 -23.35 -5.89
CA ALA A 182 8.60 -22.09 -5.70
C ALA A 182 8.14 -21.40 -4.41
N CYS A 183 9.07 -20.89 -3.62
CA CYS A 183 8.77 -20.05 -2.48
C CYS A 183 8.13 -18.72 -2.94
N PRO A 184 6.97 -18.31 -2.41
CA PRO A 184 6.29 -17.08 -2.84
C PRO A 184 7.08 -15.81 -2.51
N VAL A 185 7.94 -15.86 -1.47
CA VAL A 185 8.70 -14.70 -0.98
C VAL A 185 10.04 -14.56 -1.70
N CYS A 186 10.92 -15.56 -1.56
CA CYS A 186 12.29 -15.47 -2.07
C CYS A 186 12.48 -16.10 -3.46
N GLN A 187 11.42 -16.69 -4.03
CA GLN A 187 11.41 -17.33 -5.35
C GLN A 187 12.42 -18.48 -5.50
N ARG A 188 12.94 -19.01 -4.39
CA ARG A 188 13.74 -20.24 -4.40
C ARG A 188 12.84 -21.41 -4.77
N VAL A 189 13.29 -22.20 -5.74
CA VAL A 189 12.60 -23.41 -6.16
C VAL A 189 13.13 -24.59 -5.34
N HIS A 190 12.21 -25.42 -4.86
CA HIS A 190 12.47 -26.62 -4.08
C HIS A 190 11.91 -27.82 -4.85
N GLY A 191 12.73 -28.85 -5.02
CA GLY A 191 12.29 -30.14 -5.55
C GLY A 191 11.67 -31.01 -4.46
N HIS A 192 10.70 -31.86 -4.80
CA HIS A 192 10.00 -32.71 -3.81
C HIS A 192 9.52 -34.07 -4.37
N ASP A 193 10.40 -34.82 -5.04
CA ASP A 193 9.99 -36.05 -5.73
C ASP A 193 9.53 -37.20 -4.82
N HIS A 194 10.18 -37.36 -3.67
CA HIS A 194 9.93 -38.48 -2.74
C HIS A 194 9.34 -38.06 -1.39
N GLU A 195 9.22 -36.77 -1.15
CA GLU A 195 8.73 -36.20 0.10
C GLU A 195 7.65 -35.14 -0.18
N PRO A 196 6.71 -34.90 0.74
CA PRO A 196 5.83 -33.75 0.64
C PRO A 196 6.65 -32.46 0.53
N PRO A 197 6.13 -31.43 -0.18
CA PRO A 197 6.84 -30.16 -0.32
C PRO A 197 7.21 -29.61 1.07
N PRO A 198 8.43 -29.04 1.24
CA PRO A 198 8.89 -28.65 2.56
C PRO A 198 7.96 -27.58 3.15
N HIS A 199 7.54 -27.73 4.41
CA HIS A 199 6.63 -26.76 5.02
C HIS A 199 7.22 -25.33 5.15
N ARG A 200 8.56 -25.22 5.14
CA ARG A 200 9.27 -23.94 5.22
C ARG A 200 10.41 -23.86 4.21
N CYS A 201 10.59 -22.68 3.63
CA CYS A 201 11.70 -22.41 2.74
C CYS A 201 13.02 -22.46 3.51
N THR A 202 13.99 -23.23 3.00
CA THR A 202 15.32 -23.36 3.64
C THR A 202 16.13 -22.07 3.67
N ARG A 203 15.76 -21.10 2.83
CA ARG A 203 16.44 -19.82 2.65
C ARG A 203 15.84 -18.71 3.51
N CYS A 204 14.59 -18.35 3.27
CA CYS A 204 13.93 -17.25 4.00
C CYS A 204 13.10 -17.71 5.21
N GLY A 205 12.86 -19.01 5.38
CA GLY A 205 12.05 -19.56 6.47
C GLY A 205 10.54 -19.32 6.36
N SER A 206 10.08 -18.71 5.26
CA SER A 206 8.64 -18.53 4.97
C SER A 206 7.94 -19.88 4.80
N ARG A 207 6.66 -19.93 5.12
CA ARG A 207 5.85 -21.14 4.89
C ARG A 207 5.70 -21.36 3.39
N MET A 208 5.89 -22.59 2.93
CA MET A 208 5.68 -22.95 1.53
C MET A 208 4.43 -23.79 1.41
N HIS A 209 3.63 -23.46 0.41
CA HIS A 209 2.45 -24.22 0.01
C HIS A 209 2.39 -24.22 -1.52
N ALA A 210 1.97 -25.33 -2.12
CA ALA A 210 1.77 -25.40 -3.57
C ALA A 210 0.62 -24.47 -4.03
N ARG A 211 -0.41 -24.36 -3.18
CA ARG A 211 -1.53 -23.43 -3.27
C ARG A 211 -1.81 -22.82 -1.91
N GLU A 212 -2.27 -21.59 -1.89
CA GLU A 212 -2.56 -20.90 -0.64
C GLU A 212 -3.81 -21.54 0.02
N PRO A 213 -3.70 -22.06 1.26
CA PRO A 213 -4.77 -22.81 1.90
C PRO A 213 -5.98 -21.91 2.16
N ASP A 214 -7.16 -22.41 1.80
CA ASP A 214 -8.45 -21.72 1.91
C ASP A 214 -8.44 -20.26 1.42
N SER A 215 -7.68 -19.98 0.36
CA SER A 215 -7.63 -18.62 -0.21
C SER A 215 -9.02 -18.11 -0.62
N LEU A 216 -9.87 -18.98 -1.19
CA LEU A 216 -11.22 -18.59 -1.59
C LEU A 216 -12.14 -18.27 -0.40
N GLY A 217 -12.17 -19.10 0.64
CA GLY A 217 -13.00 -18.86 1.82
C GLY A 217 -12.57 -17.59 2.55
N ARG A 218 -11.26 -17.39 2.73
CA ARG A 218 -10.68 -16.19 3.34
C ARG A 218 -10.97 -14.94 2.51
N THR A 219 -10.79 -14.98 1.19
CA THR A 219 -11.14 -13.86 0.31
C THR A 219 -12.65 -13.58 0.36
N ALA A 220 -13.51 -14.60 0.35
CA ALA A 220 -14.95 -14.43 0.46
C ALA A 220 -15.36 -13.72 1.77
N ALA A 221 -14.78 -14.14 2.90
CA ALA A 221 -15.04 -13.52 4.21
C ALA A 221 -14.58 -12.05 4.27
N LEU A 222 -13.41 -11.73 3.70
CA LEU A 222 -12.90 -10.36 3.63
C LEU A 222 -13.77 -9.49 2.71
N VAL A 223 -14.17 -10.00 1.54
CA VAL A 223 -15.05 -9.28 0.60
C VAL A 223 -16.43 -9.05 1.21
N ALA A 224 -17.01 -10.05 1.90
CA ALA A 224 -18.29 -9.91 2.57
C ALA A 224 -18.24 -8.86 3.68
N THR A 225 -17.23 -8.92 4.54
CA THR A 225 -17.01 -7.92 5.61
C THR A 225 -16.82 -6.52 5.01
N SER A 226 -16.05 -6.40 3.93
CA SER A 226 -15.83 -5.13 3.24
C SER A 226 -17.12 -4.59 2.62
N ALA A 227 -17.95 -5.45 2.03
CA ALA A 227 -19.24 -5.04 1.46
C ALA A 227 -20.21 -4.53 2.53
N ILE A 228 -20.23 -5.16 3.71
CA ILE A 228 -21.02 -4.70 4.86
C ILE A 228 -20.56 -3.32 5.32
N LEU A 229 -19.25 -3.11 5.47
CA LEU A 229 -18.67 -1.83 5.91
C LEU A 229 -18.74 -0.73 4.85
N TYR A 230 -18.89 -1.09 3.57
CA TYR A 230 -19.05 -0.12 2.49
C TYR A 230 -20.37 0.67 2.62
N VAL A 231 -21.41 0.07 3.18
CA VAL A 231 -22.70 0.75 3.42
C VAL A 231 -22.54 1.93 4.39
N PRO A 232 -22.10 1.76 5.65
CA PRO A 232 -21.88 2.89 6.56
C PRO A 232 -20.80 3.85 6.05
N ALA A 233 -19.78 3.38 5.32
CA ALA A 233 -18.75 4.26 4.75
C ALA A 233 -19.30 5.30 3.76
N ASN A 234 -20.39 5.01 3.03
CA ASN A 234 -20.99 5.93 2.07
C ASN A 234 -22.20 6.70 2.65
N LEU A 235 -22.83 6.19 3.71
CA LEU A 235 -23.99 6.81 4.34
C LEU A 235 -23.60 7.77 5.47
N LEU A 236 -22.51 7.50 6.19
CA LEU A 236 -22.06 8.35 7.28
C LEU A 236 -21.23 9.52 6.73
N PRO A 237 -21.25 10.69 7.42
CA PRO A 237 -20.34 11.78 7.11
C PRO A 237 -18.89 11.30 7.19
N VAL A 238 -18.11 11.64 6.17
CA VAL A 238 -16.68 11.30 6.12
C VAL A 238 -15.85 12.42 6.73
N MET A 239 -16.30 13.66 6.54
CA MET A 239 -15.71 14.86 7.09
C MET A 239 -16.79 15.92 7.29
N THR A 240 -16.62 16.74 8.33
CA THR A 240 -17.43 17.94 8.57
C THR A 240 -16.55 19.16 8.36
N VAL A 241 -16.97 20.06 7.49
CA VAL A 241 -16.35 21.38 7.33
C VAL A 241 -17.11 22.34 8.24
N VAL A 242 -16.42 22.89 9.23
CA VAL A 242 -17.00 23.86 10.16
C VAL A 242 -16.53 25.24 9.77
N ASN A 243 -17.47 26.12 9.39
CA ASN A 243 -17.24 27.52 9.07
C ASN A 243 -18.02 28.40 10.05
N PHE A 244 -17.35 29.35 10.71
CA PHE A 244 -17.97 30.26 11.70
C PHE A 244 -18.82 29.55 12.77
N GLY A 245 -18.38 28.37 13.21
CA GLY A 245 -19.07 27.55 14.20
C GLY A 245 -20.27 26.74 13.69
N GLN A 246 -20.66 26.87 12.42
CA GLN A 246 -21.65 25.99 11.78
C GLN A 246 -20.92 24.88 11.02
N GLY A 247 -21.25 23.63 11.33
CA GLY A 247 -20.67 22.46 10.69
C GLY A 247 -21.64 21.85 9.70
N ASP A 248 -21.22 21.74 8.44
CA ASP A 248 -21.97 21.01 7.42
C ASP A 248 -21.33 19.62 7.25
N PRO A 249 -21.95 18.55 7.78
CA PRO A 249 -21.44 17.20 7.63
C PRO A 249 -21.60 16.73 6.18
N SER A 250 -20.49 16.32 5.57
CA SER A 250 -20.47 15.91 4.16
C SER A 250 -20.17 14.41 4.04
N THR A 251 -21.03 13.70 3.31
CA THR A 251 -20.72 12.34 2.83
C THR A 251 -19.79 12.43 1.62
N ILE A 252 -19.21 11.30 1.19
CA ILE A 252 -18.37 11.25 -0.02
C ILE A 252 -19.16 11.74 -1.24
N LEU A 253 -20.39 11.24 -1.42
CA LEU A 253 -21.28 11.69 -2.51
C LEU A 253 -21.72 13.14 -2.35
N GLY A 254 -21.95 13.59 -1.11
CA GLY A 254 -22.25 14.99 -0.82
C GLY A 254 -21.13 15.91 -1.28
N GLY A 255 -19.89 15.60 -0.91
CA GLY A 255 -18.71 16.36 -1.34
C GLY A 255 -18.49 16.35 -2.86
N VAL A 256 -18.76 15.24 -3.54
CA VAL A 256 -18.76 15.20 -5.01
C VAL A 256 -19.83 16.13 -5.60
N GLY A 257 -21.03 16.15 -5.02
CA GLY A 257 -22.13 17.02 -5.44
C GLY A 257 -21.80 18.51 -5.26
N GLU A 258 -21.23 18.89 -4.12
CA GLU A 258 -20.78 20.26 -3.84
C GLU A 258 -19.71 20.74 -4.84
N LEU A 259 -18.73 19.88 -5.13
CA LEU A 259 -17.67 20.16 -6.10
C LEU A 259 -18.24 20.33 -7.52
N ALA A 260 -19.17 19.46 -7.93
CA ALA A 260 -19.82 19.55 -9.22
C ALA A 260 -20.69 20.82 -9.34
N GLY A 261 -21.43 21.16 -8.29
CA GLY A 261 -22.24 22.39 -8.21
C GLY A 261 -21.40 23.67 -8.27
N SER A 262 -20.18 23.63 -7.76
CA SER A 262 -19.20 24.73 -7.80
C SER A 262 -18.47 24.85 -9.16
N GLY A 263 -18.85 24.06 -10.16
CA GLY A 263 -18.24 24.07 -11.50
C GLY A 263 -16.90 23.32 -11.60
N MET A 264 -16.41 22.72 -10.50
CA MET A 264 -15.15 21.98 -10.45
C MET A 264 -15.32 20.52 -10.90
N TRP A 265 -15.90 20.31 -12.08
CA TRP A 265 -16.20 19.00 -12.65
C TRP A 265 -14.99 18.03 -12.68
N PRO A 266 -13.77 18.45 -13.07
CA PRO A 266 -12.62 17.54 -13.08
C PRO A 266 -12.29 16.99 -11.68
N LEU A 267 -12.41 17.81 -10.64
CA LEU A 267 -12.14 17.41 -9.26
C LEU A 267 -13.26 16.51 -8.72
N ALA A 268 -14.52 16.85 -9.01
CA ALA A 268 -15.67 16.03 -8.64
C ALA A 268 -15.57 14.61 -9.24
N LEU A 269 -15.22 14.51 -10.53
CA LEU A 269 -15.03 13.22 -11.21
C LEU A 269 -13.85 12.44 -10.60
N LEU A 270 -12.75 13.11 -10.29
CA LEU A 270 -11.59 12.49 -9.66
C LEU A 270 -11.95 11.87 -8.31
N VAL A 271 -12.61 12.63 -7.43
CA VAL A 271 -13.04 12.15 -6.10
C VAL A 271 -14.06 11.03 -6.25
N PHE A 272 -15.06 11.15 -7.13
CA PHE A 272 -16.03 10.10 -7.38
C PHE A 272 -15.37 8.78 -7.83
N VAL A 273 -14.44 8.86 -8.78
CA VAL A 273 -13.75 7.68 -9.29
C VAL A 273 -12.87 7.05 -8.20
N ALA A 274 -12.10 7.85 -7.48
CA ALA A 274 -11.19 7.38 -6.44
C ALA A 274 -11.93 6.77 -5.23
N SER A 275 -12.99 7.44 -4.75
CA SER A 275 -13.66 7.08 -3.50
C SER A 275 -14.82 6.09 -3.68
N ILE A 276 -15.44 6.03 -4.86
CA ILE A 276 -16.64 5.20 -5.08
C ILE A 276 -16.39 4.16 -6.16
N ALA A 277 -16.03 4.59 -7.37
CA ALA A 277 -15.93 3.68 -8.51
C ALA A 277 -14.82 2.63 -8.31
N VAL A 278 -13.65 3.04 -7.80
CA VAL A 278 -12.50 2.13 -7.58
C VAL A 278 -12.80 1.08 -6.49
N PRO A 279 -13.28 1.43 -5.28
CA PRO A 279 -13.69 0.43 -4.28
C PRO A 279 -14.81 -0.49 -4.76
N LEU A 280 -15.81 0.04 -5.48
CA LEU A 280 -16.88 -0.79 -6.06
C LEU A 280 -16.35 -1.78 -7.10
N LEU A 281 -15.45 -1.33 -7.97
CA LEU A 281 -14.82 -2.19 -8.97
C LEU A 281 -14.03 -3.32 -8.30
N LYS A 282 -13.28 -3.02 -7.22
CA LYS A 282 -12.58 -4.03 -6.42
C LYS A 282 -13.52 -5.03 -5.78
N LEU A 283 -14.54 -4.54 -5.05
CA LEU A 283 -15.50 -5.39 -4.35
C LEU A 283 -16.26 -6.28 -5.33
N GLY A 284 -16.81 -5.69 -6.39
CA GLY A 284 -17.54 -6.42 -7.43
C GLY A 284 -16.64 -7.40 -8.18
N GLY A 285 -15.41 -7.02 -8.51
CA GLY A 285 -14.45 -7.88 -9.20
C GLY A 285 -14.01 -9.07 -8.36
N LEU A 286 -13.64 -8.85 -7.09
CA LEU A 286 -13.27 -9.94 -6.17
C LEU A 286 -14.46 -10.86 -5.87
N ALA A 287 -15.65 -10.30 -5.62
CA ALA A 287 -16.87 -11.09 -5.43
C ALA A 287 -17.18 -11.95 -6.67
N TRP A 288 -17.06 -11.37 -7.86
CA TRP A 288 -17.20 -12.10 -9.12
C TRP A 288 -16.19 -13.25 -9.22
N PHE A 289 -14.91 -13.02 -8.90
CA PHE A 289 -13.88 -14.07 -8.97
C PHE A 289 -14.16 -15.22 -8.02
N VAL A 290 -14.53 -14.92 -6.77
CA VAL A 290 -14.89 -15.94 -5.76
C VAL A 290 -16.07 -16.77 -6.28
N VAL A 291 -17.15 -16.12 -6.70
CA VAL A 291 -18.35 -16.80 -7.17
C VAL A 291 -18.08 -17.61 -8.44
N ALA A 292 -17.25 -17.10 -9.36
CA ALA A 292 -16.88 -17.80 -10.58
C ALA A 292 -16.00 -19.03 -10.30
N ALA A 293 -15.11 -18.94 -9.30
CA ALA A 293 -14.27 -20.06 -8.85
C ALA A 293 -15.07 -21.13 -8.11
N TRP A 294 -16.13 -20.76 -7.38
CA TRP A 294 -17.08 -21.74 -6.80
C TRP A 294 -17.93 -22.43 -7.87
N ARG A 295 -18.32 -21.71 -8.91
CA ARG A 295 -19.08 -22.28 -10.04
C ARG A 295 -18.25 -23.13 -11.01
N GLY A 296 -16.92 -23.24 -10.81
CA GLY A 296 -16.05 -24.01 -11.70
C GLY A 296 -16.03 -23.49 -13.15
N SER A 297 -16.35 -22.21 -13.37
CA SER A 297 -16.60 -21.69 -14.71
C SER A 297 -15.29 -21.49 -15.48
N ALA A 298 -15.06 -22.25 -16.56
CA ALA A 298 -13.94 -22.05 -17.49
C ALA A 298 -14.10 -20.85 -18.44
N ALA A 299 -15.28 -20.22 -18.50
CA ALA A 299 -15.52 -19.09 -19.39
C ALA A 299 -14.65 -17.86 -19.07
N ARG A 300 -13.99 -17.30 -20.09
CA ARG A 300 -13.21 -16.04 -20.06
C ARG A 300 -12.09 -15.98 -19.01
N LEU A 301 -11.41 -17.09 -18.70
CA LEU A 301 -10.31 -17.15 -17.73
C LEU A 301 -9.19 -16.12 -18.00
N GLN A 302 -8.83 -15.93 -19.28
CA GLN A 302 -7.85 -14.91 -19.67
C GLN A 302 -8.34 -13.49 -19.34
N GLY A 303 -9.61 -13.19 -19.62
CA GLY A 303 -10.22 -11.91 -19.29
C GLY A 303 -10.26 -11.65 -17.78
N ARG A 304 -10.61 -12.67 -16.99
CA ARG A 304 -10.60 -12.61 -15.51
C ARG A 304 -9.20 -12.39 -14.96
N THR A 305 -8.20 -13.07 -15.51
CA THR A 305 -6.80 -12.90 -15.10
C THR A 305 -6.30 -11.48 -15.42
N ARG A 306 -6.68 -10.91 -16.57
CA ARG A 306 -6.38 -9.50 -16.90
C ARG A 306 -7.08 -8.54 -15.96
N LEU A 307 -8.36 -8.75 -15.69
CA LEU A 307 -9.13 -7.92 -14.74
C LEU A 307 -8.54 -7.99 -13.33
N TYR A 308 -8.14 -9.19 -12.87
CA TYR A 308 -7.46 -9.36 -11.58
C TYR A 308 -6.18 -8.53 -11.53
N ARG A 309 -5.32 -8.59 -12.55
CA ARG A 309 -4.09 -7.78 -12.60
C ARG A 309 -4.37 -6.27 -12.58
N PHE A 310 -5.45 -5.84 -13.25
CA PHE A 310 -5.87 -4.45 -13.25
C PHE A 310 -6.36 -4.00 -11.86
N ILE A 311 -7.22 -4.81 -11.23
CA ILE A 311 -7.73 -4.58 -9.88
C ILE A 311 -6.59 -4.55 -8.85
N ASP A 312 -5.64 -5.48 -8.94
CA ASP A 312 -4.46 -5.57 -8.07
C ASP A 312 -3.54 -4.34 -8.25
N ALA A 313 -3.33 -3.90 -9.49
CA ALA A 313 -2.55 -2.69 -9.78
C ALA A 313 -3.19 -1.42 -9.20
N ILE A 314 -4.52 -1.29 -9.28
CA ILE A 314 -5.28 -0.18 -8.69
C ILE A 314 -5.33 -0.29 -7.15
N GLY A 315 -5.21 -1.51 -6.62
CA GLY A 315 -4.96 -1.89 -5.23
C GLY A 315 -4.56 -0.76 -4.29
N ARG A 316 -3.31 -0.35 -4.40
CA ARG A 316 -2.65 0.65 -3.55
C ARG A 316 -3.21 2.07 -3.68
N TRP A 317 -3.74 2.45 -4.84
CA TRP A 317 -4.26 3.80 -5.12
C TRP A 317 -5.57 4.09 -4.39
N SER A 318 -6.29 3.05 -3.98
CA SER A 318 -7.54 3.19 -3.22
C SER A 318 -7.36 3.85 -1.84
N ASN A 319 -6.12 4.02 -1.34
CA ASN A 319 -5.83 4.66 -0.05
C ASN A 319 -5.67 6.19 -0.13
N VAL A 320 -5.70 6.79 -1.34
CA VAL A 320 -5.46 8.24 -1.53
C VAL A 320 -6.40 9.08 -0.64
N ASP A 321 -7.68 8.72 -0.55
CA ASP A 321 -8.66 9.53 0.17
C ASP A 321 -8.48 9.52 1.68
N VAL A 322 -8.05 8.39 2.26
CA VAL A 322 -7.72 8.28 3.68
C VAL A 322 -6.57 9.24 4.04
N PHE A 323 -5.55 9.29 3.17
CA PHE A 323 -4.43 10.21 3.34
C PHE A 323 -4.82 11.66 3.11
N MET A 324 -5.67 11.95 2.12
CA MET A 324 -6.21 13.28 1.89
C MET A 324 -6.97 13.80 3.13
N ILE A 325 -7.86 13.00 3.72
CA ILE A 325 -8.60 13.37 4.94
C ILE A 325 -7.62 13.65 6.09
N ALA A 326 -6.61 12.81 6.28
CA ALA A 326 -5.60 13.01 7.32
C ALA A 326 -4.85 14.35 7.16
N ILE A 327 -4.46 14.68 5.94
CA ILE A 327 -3.75 15.93 5.62
C ILE A 327 -4.67 17.14 5.81
N LEU A 328 -5.90 17.10 5.30
CA LEU A 328 -6.85 18.21 5.43
C LEU A 328 -7.23 18.47 6.90
N THR A 329 -7.43 17.41 7.67
CA THR A 329 -7.70 17.49 9.11
C THR A 329 -6.53 18.13 9.86
N ALA A 330 -5.29 17.91 9.41
CA ALA A 330 -4.09 18.53 9.99
C ALA A 330 -3.96 20.02 9.64
N LEU A 331 -4.25 20.37 8.38
CA LEU A 331 -3.94 21.68 7.81
C LEU A 331 -5.06 22.70 8.02
N VAL A 332 -6.32 22.27 8.01
CA VAL A 332 -7.48 23.16 8.11
C VAL A 332 -7.99 23.14 9.54
N GLN A 333 -7.27 23.84 10.43
CA GLN A 333 -7.65 24.05 11.82
C GLN A 333 -7.45 25.51 12.25
N PHE A 334 -8.31 26.40 11.77
CA PHE A 334 -8.28 27.84 12.07
C PHE A 334 -9.24 28.22 13.21
N GLY A 335 -9.35 27.36 14.23
CA GLY A 335 -10.20 27.60 15.39
C GLY A 335 -11.68 27.75 15.00
N ALA A 336 -12.29 28.88 15.36
CA ALA A 336 -13.71 29.16 15.10
C ALA A 336 -14.01 29.60 13.64
N VAL A 337 -12.99 29.94 12.85
CA VAL A 337 -13.17 30.48 11.49
C VAL A 337 -13.45 29.37 10.49
N ALA A 338 -12.54 28.39 10.40
CA ALA A 338 -12.65 27.25 9.50
C ALA A 338 -11.93 26.04 10.11
N SER A 339 -12.59 24.89 10.22
CA SER A 339 -11.93 23.63 10.60
C SER A 339 -12.49 22.42 9.84
N VAL A 340 -11.63 21.46 9.54
CA VAL A 340 -12.03 20.17 8.96
C VAL A 340 -11.89 19.10 10.03
N ARG A 341 -12.98 18.39 10.30
CA ARG A 341 -13.00 17.28 11.27
C ARG A 341 -13.27 15.99 10.52
N ALA A 342 -12.51 14.95 10.83
CA ALA A 342 -12.77 13.61 10.32
C ALA A 342 -13.92 12.98 11.11
N ASP A 343 -14.87 12.36 10.41
CA ASP A 343 -16.05 11.73 11.02
C ASP A 343 -15.99 10.20 10.94
N SER A 344 -16.91 9.53 11.64
CA SER A 344 -16.99 8.07 11.71
C SER A 344 -17.01 7.35 10.35
N GLY A 345 -17.54 7.99 9.30
CA GLY A 345 -17.50 7.47 7.93
C GLY A 345 -16.07 7.24 7.42
N ALA A 346 -15.10 8.05 7.86
CA ALA A 346 -13.69 7.88 7.49
C ALA A 346 -13.08 6.59 8.03
N ILE A 347 -13.46 6.15 9.24
CA ILE A 347 -13.00 4.87 9.81
C ILE A 347 -13.60 3.70 9.02
N ALA A 348 -14.91 3.74 8.74
CA ALA A 348 -15.57 2.71 7.95
C ALA A 348 -14.96 2.62 6.55
N PHE A 349 -14.71 3.77 5.91
CA PHE A 349 -14.06 3.85 4.61
C PHE A 349 -12.64 3.27 4.64
N ALA A 350 -11.81 3.67 5.61
CA ALA A 350 -10.47 3.14 5.77
C ALA A 350 -10.47 1.61 5.99
N ALA A 351 -11.41 1.10 6.79
CA ALA A 351 -11.55 -0.34 7.00
C ALA A 351 -11.87 -1.09 5.69
N VAL A 352 -12.77 -0.56 4.85
CA VAL A 352 -13.06 -1.15 3.52
C VAL A 352 -11.81 -1.19 2.65
N VAL A 353 -11.04 -0.10 2.60
CA VAL A 353 -9.84 -0.05 1.76
C VAL A 353 -8.80 -1.08 2.21
N ILE A 354 -8.56 -1.19 3.52
CA ILE A 354 -7.61 -2.17 4.07
C ILE A 354 -8.09 -3.61 3.88
N LEU A 355 -9.37 -3.90 4.15
CA LEU A 355 -9.92 -5.25 3.97
C LEU A 355 -9.92 -5.68 2.50
N THR A 356 -10.22 -4.77 1.57
CA THR A 356 -10.15 -5.07 0.13
C THR A 356 -8.72 -5.26 -0.36
N MET A 357 -7.74 -4.52 0.20
CA MET A 357 -6.33 -4.74 -0.08
C MET A 357 -5.87 -6.12 0.43
N LEU A 358 -6.25 -6.49 1.66
CA LEU A 358 -5.99 -7.82 2.21
C LEU A 358 -6.67 -8.91 1.38
N ALA A 359 -7.90 -8.70 0.93
CA ALA A 359 -8.64 -9.65 0.10
C ALA A 359 -7.93 -9.94 -1.22
N SER A 360 -7.41 -8.90 -1.89
CA SER A 360 -6.60 -9.07 -3.10
C SER A 360 -5.29 -9.81 -2.82
N HIS A 361 -4.62 -9.54 -1.70
CA HIS A 361 -3.37 -10.23 -1.33
C HIS A 361 -3.57 -11.72 -0.99
N VAL A 362 -4.71 -12.06 -0.39
CA VAL A 362 -5.03 -13.45 -0.01
C VAL A 362 -5.57 -14.26 -1.20
N PHE A 363 -6.19 -13.60 -2.18
CA PHE A 363 -6.78 -14.27 -3.32
C PHE A 363 -5.69 -14.86 -4.24
N ASP A 364 -5.66 -16.19 -4.37
CA ASP A 364 -4.78 -16.85 -5.33
C ASP A 364 -5.50 -17.01 -6.69
N PRO A 365 -5.12 -16.24 -7.73
CA PRO A 365 -5.79 -16.30 -9.02
C PRO A 365 -5.64 -17.67 -9.71
N ARG A 366 -4.68 -18.50 -9.28
CA ARG A 366 -4.45 -19.85 -9.82
C ARG A 366 -5.61 -20.80 -9.50
N VAL A 367 -6.34 -20.55 -8.40
CA VAL A 367 -7.50 -21.35 -8.03
C VAL A 367 -8.61 -21.27 -9.09
N MET A 368 -8.74 -20.15 -9.80
CA MET A 368 -9.70 -20.05 -10.91
C MET A 368 -9.37 -21.01 -12.06
N TRP A 369 -8.07 -21.26 -12.29
CA TRP A 369 -7.60 -22.17 -13.33
C TRP A 369 -7.74 -23.62 -12.87
N ASP A 370 -7.30 -23.95 -11.66
CA ASP A 370 -7.43 -25.31 -11.10
C ASP A 370 -8.89 -25.79 -11.10
N ARG A 371 -9.81 -24.91 -10.67
CA ARG A 371 -11.26 -25.20 -10.64
C ARG A 371 -11.87 -25.37 -12.03
N ALA A 372 -11.33 -24.67 -13.04
CA ALA A 372 -11.78 -24.82 -14.42
C ALA A 372 -11.27 -26.12 -15.06
N ASP A 373 -10.06 -26.55 -14.69
CA ASP A 373 -9.46 -27.82 -15.12
C ASP A 373 -9.99 -29.03 -14.33
N GLY A 374 -10.91 -28.81 -13.38
CA GLY A 374 -11.51 -29.87 -12.54
C GLY A 374 -10.63 -30.37 -11.39
N VAL A 375 -9.48 -29.73 -11.16
CA VAL A 375 -8.56 -30.07 -10.07
C VAL A 375 -9.07 -29.45 -8.77
N ARG A 376 -9.42 -30.30 -7.79
CA ARG A 376 -9.80 -29.88 -6.43
C ARG A 376 -8.63 -30.13 -5.48
N HIS A 377 -8.14 -29.06 -4.89
CA HIS A 377 -7.19 -29.10 -3.78
C HIS A 377 -7.97 -28.66 -2.54
N ASP A 378 -8.53 -29.62 -1.82
CA ASP A 378 -9.25 -29.39 -0.55
C ASP A 378 -8.25 -29.25 0.62
#